data_AF-A0A946GFT4-F1
#
_entry.id   AF-A0A946GFT4-F1
#
_cell.length_a   1.000
_cell.length_b   1.000
_cell.length_c   1.000
_cell.angle_alpha   90.00
_cell.angle_beta   90.00
_cell.angle_gamma   90.00
#
_symmetry.space_group_name_H-M   'P 1'
#
loop_
_entity.id
_entity.type
_entity.pdbx_description
1 polymer ?
#
loop_
_entity_poly.entity_id
_entity_poly.type
_entity_poly.pdbx_seq_one_letter_code
_entity_poly.pdbx_strand_id
1 'polypeptide(L)'
;MFDSLTGKLGEIFDGLTRRGALAPEDVELAMREVRVALLEADVSLPLVKDFIAKVEKKALGAEILRSVTPGQMVVKIVHDELVELLGGGSEEGVLPSVNTSGINLAGTAPVA
;
A
#
# COMPACT_ATOMS: atom_id res chain seq x y z
N MET A 1 11.18 10.29 1.46
CA MET A 1 10.33 9.45 0.60
C MET A 1 9.29 8.69 1.42
N PHE A 2 9.67 7.78 2.32
CA PHE A 2 8.70 7.06 3.15
C PHE A 2 7.98 7.99 4.14
N ASP A 3 8.71 8.84 4.88
CA ASP A 3 8.11 9.78 5.85
C ASP A 3 7.13 10.76 5.19
N SER A 4 7.44 11.23 3.97
CA SER A 4 6.56 12.12 3.19
C SER A 4 5.29 11.43 2.73
N LEU A 5 5.36 10.13 2.42
CA LEU A 5 4.19 9.31 2.09
C LEU A 5 3.34 9.06 3.34
N THR A 6 3.97 8.69 4.46
CA THR A 6 3.29 8.46 5.74
C THR A 6 2.55 9.71 6.22
N GLY A 7 3.15 10.90 6.10
CA GLY A 7 2.50 12.16 6.43
C GLY A 7 1.26 12.44 5.58
N LYS A 8 1.39 12.36 4.25
CA LYS A 8 0.29 12.61 3.31
C LYS A 8 -0.86 11.61 3.48
N LEU A 9 -0.55 10.32 3.61
CA LEU A 9 -1.57 9.30 3.87
C LEU A 9 -2.26 9.50 5.21
N GLY A 10 -1.52 9.89 6.26
CA GLY A 10 -2.09 10.22 7.57
C GLY A 10 -3.13 11.33 7.49
N GLU A 11 -2.83 12.43 6.80
CA GLU A 11 -3.77 13.55 6.63
C GLU A 11 -5.05 13.12 5.88
N ILE A 12 -4.92 12.32 4.82
CA ILE A 12 -6.05 11.79 4.04
C ILE A 12 -6.93 10.88 4.91
N PHE A 13 -6.32 9.97 5.66
CA PHE A 13 -7.04 9.02 6.52
C PHE A 13 -7.71 9.69 7.71
N ASP A 14 -7.09 10.71 8.30
CA ASP A 14 -7.70 11.53 9.35
C ASP A 14 -8.96 12.24 8.84
N GLY A 15 -8.95 12.73 7.59
CA GLY A 15 -10.11 13.33 6.94
C GLY A 15 -11.24 12.32 6.67
N LEU A 16 -10.90 11.08 6.31
CA LEU A 16 -11.87 9.99 6.11
C LEU A 16 -12.49 9.49 7.43
N THR A 17 -11.69 9.37 8.48
CA THR A 17 -12.12 8.82 9.78
C THR A 17 -12.89 9.81 10.64
N ARG A 18 -12.63 11.12 10.50
CA ARG A 18 -13.43 12.18 11.16
C ARG A 18 -14.86 12.28 10.62
N ARG A 19 -15.12 11.78 9.40
CA ARG A 19 -16.45 11.78 8.79
C ARG A 19 -17.22 10.54 9.26
N GLY A 20 -18.38 10.75 9.89
CA GLY A 20 -19.21 9.67 10.46
C GLY A 20 -19.94 8.80 9.41
N ALA A 21 -20.18 9.35 8.22
CA ALA A 21 -20.72 8.64 7.06
C ALA A 21 -19.90 9.04 5.84
N LEU A 22 -19.66 8.08 4.94
CA LEU A 22 -18.96 8.30 3.68
C LEU A 22 -19.91 8.05 2.51
N ALA A 23 -19.97 9.00 1.60
CA ALA A 23 -20.55 8.80 0.28
C ALA A 23 -19.52 8.13 -0.64
N PRO A 24 -19.96 7.47 -1.73
CA PRO A 24 -19.06 6.96 -2.77
C PRO A 24 -18.12 8.06 -3.32
N GLU A 25 -18.64 9.28 -3.44
CA GLU A 25 -17.93 10.47 -3.88
C GLU A 25 -16.74 10.82 -2.97
N ASP A 26 -16.87 10.62 -1.66
CA ASP A 26 -15.82 10.89 -0.69
C ASP A 26 -14.66 9.90 -0.83
N VAL A 27 -14.97 8.65 -1.18
CA VAL A 27 -13.97 7.61 -1.43
C VAL A 27 -13.21 7.92 -2.70
N GLU A 28 -13.89 8.31 -3.78
CA GLU A 28 -13.26 8.69 -5.05
C GLU A 28 -12.31 9.89 -4.87
N LEU A 29 -12.75 10.92 -4.12
CA LEU A 29 -11.91 12.08 -3.82
C LEU A 29 -10.65 11.68 -3.04
N ALA A 30 -10.79 10.86 -2.01
CA ALA A 30 -9.65 10.38 -1.23
C ALA A 30 -8.71 9.50 -2.07
N MET A 31 -9.23 8.64 -2.95
CA MET A 31 -8.40 7.82 -3.85
C MET A 31 -7.60 8.67 -4.84
N ARG A 32 -8.16 9.81 -5.27
CA ARG A 32 -7.44 10.77 -6.10
C ARG A 32 -6.28 11.41 -5.35
N GLU A 33 -6.45 11.77 -4.08
CA GLU A 33 -5.37 12.32 -3.24
C GLU A 33 -4.28 11.27 -2.96
N VAL A 34 -4.67 10.03 -2.67
CA VAL A 34 -3.74 8.89 -2.49
C VAL A 34 -2.91 8.67 -3.76
N ARG A 35 -3.54 8.74 -4.94
CA ARG A 35 -2.84 8.62 -6.23
C ARG A 35 -1.75 9.68 -6.39
N VAL A 36 -2.04 10.94 -6.03
CA VAL A 36 -1.05 12.03 -6.09
C VAL A 36 0.08 11.76 -5.10
N ALA A 37 -0.24 11.41 -3.86
CA ALA A 37 0.76 11.12 -2.83
C ALA A 37 1.70 9.97 -3.22
N LEU A 38 1.18 8.91 -3.86
CA LEU A 38 2.00 7.79 -4.34
C LEU A 38 2.93 8.21 -5.49
N LEU A 39 2.46 9.04 -6.43
CA LEU A 39 3.30 9.51 -7.53
C LEU A 39 4.39 10.49 -7.06
N GLU A 40 4.08 11.36 -6.10
CA GLU A 40 5.07 12.25 -5.47
C GLU A 40 6.13 11.49 -4.67
N ALA A 41 5.82 10.28 -4.21
CA ALA A 41 6.74 9.39 -3.51
C ALA A 41 7.57 8.51 -4.47
N ASP A 42 7.65 8.84 -5.76
CA ASP A 42 8.38 8.10 -6.79
C ASP A 42 7.88 6.65 -7.01
N VAL A 43 6.60 6.37 -6.74
CA VAL A 43 6.00 5.06 -7.03
C VAL A 43 5.64 4.96 -8.52
N SER A 44 5.93 3.80 -9.14
CA SER A 44 5.69 3.58 -10.57
C SER A 44 4.21 3.68 -10.95
N LEU A 45 3.90 4.43 -12.00
CA LEU A 45 2.53 4.66 -12.48
C LEU A 45 1.70 3.37 -12.71
N PRO A 46 2.25 2.27 -13.28
CA PRO A 46 1.48 1.03 -13.42
C PRO A 46 1.02 0.46 -12.08
N LEU A 47 1.92 0.45 -11.07
CA LEU A 47 1.61 -0.03 -9.72
C LEU A 47 0.53 0.81 -9.05
N VAL A 48 0.61 2.15 -9.19
CA VAL A 48 -0.40 3.06 -8.63
C VAL A 48 -1.77 2.83 -9.26
N LYS A 49 -1.83 2.63 -10.59
CA LYS A 49 -3.10 2.38 -11.28
C LYS A 49 -3.75 1.09 -10.80
N ASP A 50 -2.99 0.01 -10.72
CA ASP A 50 -3.49 -1.29 -10.29
C ASP A 50 -3.92 -1.27 -8.82
N PHE A 51 -3.13 -0.61 -7.97
CA PHE A 51 -3.44 -0.40 -6.56
C PHE A 51 -4.79 0.31 -6.37
N ILE A 52 -4.98 1.47 -7.00
CA ILE A 52 -6.22 2.26 -6.85
C ILE A 52 -7.43 1.47 -7.37
N ALA A 53 -7.30 0.79 -8.51
CA ALA A 53 -8.40 0.01 -9.08
C ALA A 53 -8.88 -1.12 -8.14
N LYS A 54 -7.94 -1.78 -7.45
CA LYS A 54 -8.29 -2.81 -6.46
C LYS A 54 -8.91 -2.23 -5.20
N VAL A 55 -8.39 -1.12 -4.69
CA VAL A 55 -8.95 -0.44 -3.52
C VAL A 55 -10.37 0.04 -3.79
N GLU A 56 -10.64 0.69 -4.92
CA GLU A 56 -11.98 1.15 -5.31
C GLU A 56 -12.97 -0.02 -5.40
N LYS A 57 -12.57 -1.11 -6.05
CA LYS A 57 -13.38 -2.33 -6.16
C LYS A 57 -13.73 -2.92 -4.79
N LYS A 58 -12.75 -3.00 -3.88
CA LYS A 58 -12.94 -3.51 -2.51
C LYS A 58 -13.77 -2.53 -1.66
N ALA A 59 -13.57 -1.22 -1.80
CA ALA A 59 -14.27 -0.19 -1.02
C ALA A 59 -15.76 -0.06 -1.38
N LEU A 60 -16.12 -0.17 -2.65
CA LEU A 60 -17.51 -0.12 -3.11
C LEU A 60 -18.26 -1.45 -2.88
N GLY A 61 -17.53 -2.57 -2.84
CA GLY A 61 -18.10 -3.91 -2.68
C GLY A 61 -18.10 -4.45 -1.25
N ALA A 62 -17.43 -3.81 -0.30
CA ALA A 62 -17.34 -4.28 1.08
C ALA A 62 -18.63 -3.98 1.86
N GLU A 63 -19.26 -5.03 2.40
CA GLU A 63 -20.30 -4.85 3.41
C GLU A 63 -19.67 -4.24 4.67
N ILE A 64 -20.23 -3.10 5.09
CA ILE A 64 -19.78 -2.40 6.29
C ILE A 64 -20.19 -3.23 7.51
N LEU A 65 -19.20 -3.80 8.21
CA LEU A 65 -19.43 -4.52 9.45
C LEU A 65 -20.00 -3.56 10.50
N ARG A 66 -21.00 -4.01 11.28
CA ARG A 66 -21.79 -3.18 12.22
C ARG A 66 -20.99 -2.51 13.35
N SER A 67 -19.70 -2.80 13.49
CA SER A 67 -18.85 -2.37 14.61
C SER A 67 -17.72 -1.41 14.21
N VAL A 68 -17.63 -1.01 12.95
CA VAL A 68 -16.56 -0.14 12.42
C VAL A 68 -17.16 0.96 11.57
N THR A 69 -16.60 2.16 11.66
CA THR A 69 -17.08 3.28 10.84
C THR A 69 -16.70 3.06 9.37
N PRO A 70 -17.48 3.61 8.42
CA PRO A 70 -17.15 3.49 7.00
C PRO A 70 -15.72 3.99 6.68
N GLY A 71 -15.26 5.06 7.34
CA GLY A 71 -13.90 5.58 7.15
C GLY A 71 -12.83 4.63 7.63
N GLN A 72 -13.02 3.97 8.77
CA GLN A 72 -12.10 2.95 9.26
C GLN A 72 -12.04 1.74 8.32
N MET A 73 -13.15 1.38 7.69
CA MET A 73 -13.18 0.29 6.70
C MET A 73 -12.36 0.63 5.45
N VAL A 74 -12.46 1.85 4.94
CA VAL A 74 -11.64 2.30 3.81
C VAL A 74 -10.16 2.28 4.17
N VAL A 75 -9.79 2.80 5.34
CA VAL A 75 -8.39 2.77 5.82
C VAL A 75 -7.88 1.33 5.90
N LYS A 76 -8.68 0.39 6.41
CA LYS A 76 -8.33 -1.03 6.43
C LYS A 76 -8.08 -1.57 5.03
N ILE A 77 -8.97 -1.33 4.08
CA ILE A 77 -8.84 -1.83 2.71
C ILE A 77 -7.55 -1.32 2.05
N VAL A 78 -7.25 -0.03 2.24
CA VAL A 78 -6.03 0.58 1.75
C VAL A 78 -4.80 -0.07 2.40
N HIS A 79 -4.82 -0.28 3.72
CA HIS A 79 -3.74 -0.96 4.44
C HIS A 79 -3.52 -2.39 3.94
N ASP A 80 -4.57 -3.19 3.83
CA ASP A 80 -4.50 -4.58 3.36
C ASP A 80 -3.90 -4.65 1.95
N GLU A 81 -4.30 -3.73 1.05
CA GLU A 81 -3.74 -3.66 -0.30
C GLU A 81 -2.28 -3.18 -0.31
N LEU A 82 -1.89 -2.27 0.60
CA LEU A 82 -0.49 -1.86 0.75
C LEU A 82 0.38 -3.02 1.25
N VAL A 83 -0.14 -3.83 2.17
CA VAL A 83 0.52 -5.04 2.64
C VAL A 83 0.67 -6.03 1.48
N GLU A 84 -0.39 -6.30 0.72
CA GLU A 84 -0.32 -7.15 -0.48
C GLU A 84 0.74 -6.64 -1.48
N LEU A 85 0.75 -5.34 -1.77
CA LEU A 85 1.68 -4.71 -2.72
C LEU A 85 3.14 -4.81 -2.26
N LEU A 86 3.39 -4.66 -0.96
CA LEU A 86 4.73 -4.74 -0.37
C LEU A 86 5.20 -6.19 -0.09
N GLY A 87 4.45 -7.20 -0.54
CA GLY A 87 4.82 -8.62 -0.42
C GLY A 87 4.14 -9.34 0.73
N GLY A 88 2.87 -8.99 0.99
CA GLY A 88 2.07 -9.45 2.10
C GLY A 88 2.21 -10.94 2.41
N GLY A 89 2.77 -11.23 3.58
CA GLY A 89 2.84 -12.59 4.13
C GLY A 89 3.97 -13.47 3.61
N SER A 90 5.09 -12.91 3.10
CA SER A 90 6.32 -13.71 3.09
C SER A 90 6.80 -13.89 4.51
N GLU A 91 6.26 -14.93 5.14
CA GLU A 91 6.88 -15.64 6.23
C GLU A 91 8.38 -15.75 5.91
N GLU A 92 9.17 -15.44 6.90
CA GLU A 92 10.61 -15.61 6.92
C GLU A 92 10.96 -17.02 6.41
N GLY A 93 11.32 -17.16 5.13
CA GLY A 93 11.89 -18.38 4.57
C GLY A 93 11.18 -19.01 3.38
N VAL A 94 11.37 -18.47 2.18
CA VAL A 94 11.81 -19.28 1.02
C VAL A 94 12.78 -18.44 0.21
N LEU A 95 14.06 -18.47 0.62
CA LEU A 95 15.12 -18.43 -0.37
C LEU A 95 14.81 -19.57 -1.34
N PRO A 96 14.75 -19.35 -2.67
CA PRO A 96 14.82 -20.49 -3.56
C PRO A 96 16.11 -21.23 -3.17
N SER A 97 16.00 -22.53 -2.93
CA SER A 97 17.14 -23.43 -2.82
C SER A 97 17.86 -23.49 -4.18
N VAL A 98 18.37 -22.34 -4.62
CA VAL A 98 19.49 -22.25 -5.53
C VAL A 98 20.68 -22.51 -4.62
N ASN A 99 21.09 -23.78 -4.58
CA ASN A 99 22.47 -24.20 -4.41
C ASN A 99 23.40 -23.04 -4.03
N THR A 100 23.73 -22.96 -2.75
CA THR A 100 24.72 -22.06 -2.15
C THR A 100 26.13 -22.36 -2.68
N SER A 101 26.33 -22.19 -3.98
CA SER A 101 27.64 -22.09 -4.59
C SER A 101 28.05 -20.62 -4.59
N GLY A 102 28.56 -20.21 -3.42
CA GLY A 102 29.59 -19.18 -3.28
C GLY A 102 29.34 -17.80 -3.86
N ILE A 103 28.69 -16.92 -3.08
CA ILE A 103 29.07 -15.50 -3.08
C ILE A 103 29.96 -15.31 -1.85
N ASN A 104 31.27 -15.39 -2.05
CA ASN A 104 32.24 -15.12 -0.98
C ASN A 104 32.55 -13.61 -0.96
N LEU A 105 31.87 -12.88 -0.07
CA LEU A 105 32.01 -11.43 0.09
C LEU A 105 33.37 -11.01 0.71
N ALA A 106 34.22 -11.97 1.08
CA ALA A 106 35.58 -11.74 1.58
C ALA A 106 36.68 -11.97 0.52
N GLY A 107 36.32 -12.26 -0.74
CA GLY A 107 37.30 -12.45 -1.82
C GLY A 107 37.88 -11.13 -2.31
N THR A 108 39.21 -10.97 -2.26
CA THR A 108 39.90 -9.86 -2.92
C THR A 108 39.68 -9.93 -4.43
N ALA A 109 39.33 -8.79 -5.06
CA ALA A 109 39.03 -8.72 -6.49
C ALA A 109 40.21 -9.23 -7.36
N PRO A 110 39.94 -9.93 -8.47
CA PRO A 110 40.99 -10.29 -9.41
C PRO A 110 41.51 -8.99 -10.07
N VAL A 111 42.74 -8.63 -9.75
CA VAL A 111 43.48 -7.60 -10.48
C VAL A 111 43.80 -8.13 -11.88
N ALA A 112 43.30 -7.43 -12.90
CA ALA A 112 43.73 -7.55 -14.28
C ALA A 112 44.65 -6.38 -14.62
#